data_AF-A0A8S2A527-F1
#
_entry.id   AF-A0A8S2A527-F1
#
_cell.length_a   1.000
_cell.length_b   1.000
_cell.length_c   1.000
_cell.angle_alpha   90.00
_cell.angle_beta   90.00
_cell.angle_gamma   90.00
#
_symmetry.space_group_name_H-M   'P 1'
#
loop_
_entity.id
_entity.type
_entity.pdbx_description
1 polymer ?
#
loop_
_entity_poly.entity_id
_entity_poly.type
_entity_poly.pdbx_seq_one_letter_code
_entity_poly.pdbx_strand_id
1 'polypeptide(L)'
;MEFPEMAGMTVYYSKDGWLLMCNGHSSEMFFFNPFTRKLINLPICETSNKSAVFTSAPTSDDCLVFGLANIKNDNNLIAINTLKVGETNWKTTRFVSPEDFFTYHNRIIFSEGLFYCLGGLGTLAVFDPSRQTWDIHQLRRFSTSWFGTYLVDIEGDIFLLKVSSDYLRGYALNRNGDWTWEDKDKFDEGLTIFGDFRACKWRSGLMSNMRNKVSSPGDSNLCF
;
A
#
# COMPACT_ATOMS: atom_id res chain seq x y z
N MET A 1 -16.46 -22.00 0.66
CA MET A 1 -17.27 -20.93 0.04
C MET A 1 -16.48 -20.44 -1.15
N GLU A 2 -17.01 -20.57 -2.36
CA GLU A 2 -16.34 -20.10 -3.58
C GLU A 2 -16.80 -18.68 -3.92
N PHE A 3 -15.89 -17.88 -4.47
CA PHE A 3 -16.13 -16.50 -4.91
C PHE A 3 -15.85 -16.41 -6.42
N PRO A 4 -16.80 -16.78 -7.28
CA PRO A 4 -16.63 -16.73 -8.74
C PRO A 4 -16.22 -15.35 -9.26
N GLU A 5 -16.65 -14.28 -8.58
CA GLU A 5 -16.35 -12.88 -8.89
C GLU A 5 -14.86 -12.55 -8.75
N MET A 6 -14.09 -13.38 -8.02
CA MET A 6 -12.65 -13.24 -7.85
C MET A 6 -11.84 -14.05 -8.87
N ALA A 7 -12.48 -14.88 -9.69
CA ALA A 7 -11.77 -15.70 -10.68
C ALA A 7 -11.07 -14.82 -11.73
N GLY A 8 -9.75 -14.98 -11.87
CA GLY A 8 -8.94 -14.19 -12.80
C GLY A 8 -8.65 -12.75 -12.36
N MET A 9 -9.04 -12.38 -11.14
CA MET A 9 -8.85 -11.04 -10.58
C MET A 9 -7.62 -11.00 -9.67
N THR A 10 -6.97 -9.84 -9.64
CA THR A 10 -5.84 -9.56 -8.76
C THR A 10 -6.27 -8.59 -7.67
N VAL A 11 -6.03 -8.94 -6.39
CA VAL A 11 -6.20 -8.01 -5.28
C VAL A 11 -5.03 -7.03 -5.25
N TYR A 12 -5.34 -5.74 -5.30
CA TYR A 12 -4.36 -4.65 -5.21
C TYR A 12 -4.24 -4.12 -3.78
N TYR A 13 -5.34 -4.01 -3.04
CA TYR A 13 -5.32 -3.50 -1.68
C TYR A 13 -6.53 -3.96 -0.87
N SER A 14 -6.43 -3.95 0.46
CA SER A 14 -7.54 -4.24 1.36
C SER A 14 -7.57 -3.26 2.54
N LYS A 15 -8.75 -2.69 2.80
CA LYS A 15 -8.99 -1.76 3.93
C LYS A 15 -10.48 -1.67 4.23
N ASP A 16 -10.80 -1.55 5.52
CA ASP A 16 -12.16 -1.34 6.05
C ASP A 16 -13.20 -2.38 5.58
N GLY A 17 -12.77 -3.63 5.42
CA GLY A 17 -13.62 -4.74 4.96
C GLY A 17 -13.85 -4.79 3.44
N TRP A 18 -13.16 -3.94 2.68
CA TRP A 18 -13.21 -3.90 1.22
C TRP A 18 -11.89 -4.32 0.58
N LEU A 19 -12.00 -4.95 -0.58
CA LEU A 19 -10.90 -5.27 -1.49
C LEU A 19 -10.97 -4.34 -2.69
N LEU A 20 -9.82 -3.82 -3.12
CA LEU A 20 -9.66 -3.23 -4.45
C LEU A 20 -9.12 -4.30 -5.37
N MET A 21 -9.89 -4.65 -6.39
CA MET A 21 -9.60 -5.71 -7.35
C MET A 21 -9.35 -5.12 -8.74
N CYS A 22 -8.47 -5.77 -9.48
CA CYS A 22 -8.13 -5.42 -10.85
C CYS A 22 -8.17 -6.66 -11.75
N ASN A 23 -8.78 -6.52 -12.92
CA ASN A 23 -8.70 -7.52 -13.98
C ASN A 23 -7.36 -7.37 -14.70
N GLY A 24 -6.51 -8.40 -14.63
CA GLY A 24 -5.18 -8.38 -15.23
C GLY A 24 -5.17 -8.21 -16.76
N HIS A 25 -6.27 -8.50 -17.44
CA HIS A 25 -6.39 -8.40 -18.91
C HIS A 25 -6.95 -7.05 -19.36
N SER A 26 -8.01 -6.56 -18.72
CA SER A 26 -8.70 -5.33 -19.12
C SER A 26 -8.27 -4.07 -18.35
N SER A 27 -7.49 -4.22 -17.27
CA SER A 27 -7.18 -3.14 -16.31
C SER A 27 -8.41 -2.51 -15.65
N GLU A 28 -9.59 -3.14 -15.78
CA GLU A 28 -10.80 -2.73 -15.07
C GLU A 28 -10.60 -2.95 -13.57
N MET A 29 -11.04 -1.97 -12.77
CA MET A 29 -10.94 -2.03 -11.33
C MET A 29 -12.30 -1.86 -10.68
N PHE A 30 -12.49 -2.54 -9.57
CA PHE A 30 -13.70 -2.43 -8.76
C PHE A 30 -13.41 -2.73 -7.30
N PHE A 31 -14.26 -2.21 -6.43
CA PHE A 31 -14.29 -2.61 -5.03
C PHE A 31 -15.19 -3.81 -4.83
N PHE A 32 -14.76 -4.73 -3.96
CA PHE A 32 -15.54 -5.88 -3.55
C PHE A 32 -15.54 -6.02 -2.03
N ASN A 33 -16.72 -6.20 -1.44
CA ASN A 33 -16.86 -6.53 -0.03
C ASN A 33 -17.20 -8.03 0.10
N PRO A 34 -16.30 -8.89 0.58
CA PRO A 34 -16.52 -10.34 0.60
C PRO A 34 -17.62 -10.78 1.57
N PHE A 35 -17.94 -9.97 2.58
CA PHE A 35 -18.96 -10.28 3.58
C PHE A 35 -20.38 -9.97 3.08
N THR A 36 -20.54 -8.87 2.34
CA THR A 36 -21.84 -8.42 1.82
C THR A 36 -22.05 -8.74 0.34
N ARG A 37 -21.00 -9.20 -0.34
CA ARG A 37 -20.91 -9.40 -1.80
C ARG A 37 -21.23 -8.16 -2.63
N LYS A 38 -21.17 -6.97 -2.05
CA LYS A 38 -21.35 -5.70 -2.77
C LYS A 38 -20.15 -5.41 -3.66
N LEU A 39 -20.44 -4.89 -4.85
CA LEU A 39 -19.45 -4.54 -5.87
C LEU A 39 -19.67 -3.08 -6.30
N ILE A 40 -18.58 -2.31 -6.39
CA ILE A 40 -18.61 -0.92 -6.87
C ILE A 40 -17.57 -0.79 -7.99
N ASN A 41 -18.04 -0.64 -9.22
CA ASN A 41 -17.16 -0.47 -10.38
C ASN A 41 -16.51 0.92 -10.39
N LEU A 42 -15.25 0.97 -10.82
CA LEU A 42 -14.56 2.23 -11.08
C LEU A 42 -14.58 2.52 -12.60
N PRO A 43 -14.56 3.80 -13.00
CA PRO A 43 -14.34 4.16 -14.39
C PRO A 43 -13.00 3.58 -14.88
N ILE A 44 -12.91 3.30 -16.17
CA ILE A 44 -11.67 2.79 -16.78
C ILE A 44 -10.59 3.88 -16.71
N CYS A 45 -9.42 3.52 -16.19
CA CYS A 45 -8.24 4.39 -16.23
C CYS A 45 -7.48 4.11 -17.54
N GLU A 46 -7.30 5.13 -18.38
CA GLU A 46 -6.55 4.99 -19.63
C GLU A 46 -5.10 4.54 -19.40
N THR A 47 -4.53 4.91 -18.26
CA THR A 47 -3.17 4.55 -17.86
C THR A 47 -3.22 3.40 -16.85
N SER A 48 -3.03 2.16 -17.36
CA SER A 48 -3.09 0.91 -16.59
C SER A 48 -2.20 0.93 -15.32
N ASN A 49 -2.85 0.98 -14.16
CA ASN A 49 -2.18 0.92 -12.86
C ASN A 49 -1.51 -0.44 -12.64
N LYS A 50 -0.30 -0.42 -12.09
CA LYS A 50 0.48 -1.60 -11.66
C LYS A 50 0.33 -1.87 -10.16
N SER A 51 -0.01 -0.83 -9.41
CA SER A 51 -0.38 -0.89 -8.00
C SER A 51 -1.42 0.18 -7.73
N ALA A 52 -2.32 -0.06 -6.78
CA ALA A 52 -3.26 0.95 -6.32
C ALA A 52 -3.70 0.69 -4.89
N VAL A 53 -4.03 1.74 -4.17
CA VAL A 53 -4.57 1.73 -2.80
C VAL A 53 -5.74 2.70 -2.69
N PHE A 54 -6.44 2.67 -1.56
CA PHE A 54 -7.54 3.60 -1.29
C PHE A 54 -7.54 4.07 0.17
N THR A 55 -8.05 5.28 0.40
CA THR A 55 -7.88 6.01 1.68
C THR A 55 -8.86 5.60 2.77
N SER A 56 -10.05 5.11 2.43
CA SER A 56 -11.11 4.70 3.37
C SER A 56 -12.11 3.76 2.69
N ALA A 57 -13.07 3.18 3.42
CA ALA A 57 -14.17 2.44 2.79
C ALA A 57 -14.77 3.21 1.58
N PRO A 58 -15.03 2.55 0.43
CA PRO A 58 -15.55 3.19 -0.79
C PRO A 58 -16.97 3.73 -0.66
N THR A 59 -17.64 3.47 0.46
CA THR A 59 -18.92 4.07 0.84
C THR A 59 -18.77 5.41 1.55
N SER A 60 -17.53 5.83 1.86
CA SER A 60 -17.23 7.15 2.40
C SER A 60 -17.12 8.17 1.26
N ASP A 61 -17.70 9.35 1.45
CA ASP A 61 -17.71 10.41 0.43
C ASP A 61 -16.32 10.92 0.07
N ASP A 62 -15.33 10.77 0.96
CA ASP A 62 -13.95 11.23 0.76
C ASP A 62 -12.97 10.10 0.41
N CYS A 63 -13.49 8.93 0.01
CA CYS A 63 -12.63 7.84 -0.46
C CYS A 63 -11.90 8.27 -1.74
N LEU A 64 -10.57 8.23 -1.69
CA LEU A 64 -9.69 8.50 -2.82
C LEU A 64 -8.97 7.21 -3.19
N VAL A 65 -8.99 6.87 -4.47
CA VAL A 65 -8.15 5.82 -5.04
C VAL A 65 -6.90 6.46 -5.59
N PHE A 66 -5.75 5.86 -5.25
CA PHE A 66 -4.43 6.25 -5.74
C PHE A 66 -3.82 5.06 -6.47
N GLY A 67 -3.31 5.27 -7.67
CA GLY A 67 -2.66 4.25 -8.49
C GLY A 67 -1.35 4.73 -9.09
N LEU A 68 -0.40 3.80 -9.22
CA LEU A 68 0.87 4.01 -9.91
C LEU A 68 0.89 3.22 -11.21
N ALA A 69 1.28 3.86 -12.30
CA ALA A 69 1.43 3.24 -13.60
C ALA A 69 2.74 3.63 -14.28
N ASN A 70 3.25 2.77 -15.14
CA ASN A 70 4.36 3.12 -16.03
C ASN A 70 3.84 3.86 -17.25
N ILE A 71 4.61 4.85 -17.71
CA ILE A 71 4.33 5.50 -18.99
C ILE A 71 4.96 4.67 -20.11
N LYS A 72 4.13 4.21 -21.05
CA LYS A 72 4.63 3.50 -22.23
C LYS A 72 5.59 4.41 -22.99
N ASN A 73 6.77 3.89 -23.31
CA ASN A 73 7.85 4.56 -24.06
C ASN A 73 8.69 5.59 -23.29
N ASP A 74 8.46 5.75 -21.98
CA ASP A 74 9.33 6.58 -21.14
C ASP A 74 9.64 5.86 -19.83
N ASN A 75 10.77 5.16 -19.80
CA ASN A 75 11.20 4.38 -18.64
C ASN A 75 11.56 5.26 -17.44
N ASN A 76 11.70 6.58 -17.63
CA ASN A 76 12.05 7.52 -16.58
C ASN A 76 10.83 8.20 -15.96
N LEU A 77 9.63 8.00 -16.51
CA LEU A 77 8.41 8.61 -16.01
C LEU A 77 7.40 7.59 -15.51
N ILE A 78 6.76 7.95 -14.40
CA ILE A 78 5.59 7.27 -13.86
C ILE A 78 4.38 8.18 -13.95
N ALA A 79 3.20 7.56 -14.02
CA ALA A 79 1.93 8.22 -13.88
C ALA A 79 1.34 7.91 -12.51
N ILE A 80 0.92 8.96 -11.81
CA ILE A 80 0.09 8.88 -10.61
C ILE A 80 -1.34 9.15 -11.04
N ASN A 81 -2.21 8.16 -10.84
CA ASN A 81 -3.63 8.23 -11.14
C ASN A 81 -4.40 8.37 -9.84
N THR A 82 -5.29 9.36 -9.77
CA THR A 82 -6.17 9.58 -8.61
C THR A 82 -7.62 9.64 -9.05
N LEU A 83 -8.51 9.11 -8.22
CA LEU A 83 -9.96 9.12 -8.44
C LEU A 83 -10.68 9.26 -7.11
N LYS A 84 -11.48 10.31 -6.93
CA LYS A 84 -12.44 10.36 -5.84
C LYS A 84 -13.60 9.42 -6.16
N VAL A 85 -13.93 8.50 -5.25
CA VAL A 85 -14.98 7.51 -5.49
C VAL A 85 -16.32 8.22 -5.74
N GLY A 86 -17.01 7.83 -6.80
CA GLY A 86 -18.23 8.48 -7.28
C GLY A 86 -18.01 9.44 -8.46
N GLU A 87 -16.77 9.86 -8.72
CA GLU A 87 -16.43 10.60 -9.94
C GLU A 87 -16.26 9.67 -11.14
N THR A 88 -16.34 10.24 -12.35
CA THR A 88 -16.28 9.49 -13.61
C THR A 88 -14.90 9.51 -14.27
N ASN A 89 -14.01 10.42 -13.89
CA ASN A 89 -12.74 10.64 -14.56
C ASN A 89 -11.57 10.49 -13.60
N TRP A 90 -10.55 9.76 -14.04
CA TRP A 90 -9.26 9.71 -13.36
C TRP A 90 -8.48 11.00 -13.64
N LYS A 91 -7.82 11.51 -12.61
CA LYS A 91 -6.80 12.55 -12.74
C LYS A 91 -5.43 11.89 -12.81
N THR A 92 -4.71 12.13 -13.90
CA THR A 92 -3.37 11.59 -14.14
C THR A 92 -2.32 12.70 -14.12
N THR A 93 -1.33 12.56 -13.24
CA THR A 93 -0.17 13.46 -13.17
C THR A 93 1.10 12.65 -13.41
N ARG A 94 2.10 13.25 -14.09
CA ARG A 94 3.34 12.56 -14.48
C ARG A 94 4.50 13.08 -13.66
N PHE A 95 5.36 12.16 -13.21
CA PHE A 95 6.54 12.48 -12.42
C PHE A 95 7.73 11.64 -12.87
N VAL A 96 8.92 12.11 -12.55
CA VAL A 96 10.15 11.30 -12.67
C VAL A 96 10.05 10.10 -11.73
N SER A 97 10.39 8.93 -12.25
CA SER A 97 10.46 7.71 -11.45
C SER A 97 11.52 7.87 -10.35
N PRO A 98 11.20 7.60 -9.08
CA PRO A 98 12.18 7.70 -8.00
C PRO A 98 13.37 6.73 -8.16
N GLU A 99 13.11 5.60 -8.82
CA GLU A 99 14.07 4.52 -9.07
C GLU A 99 13.55 3.59 -10.17
N ASP A 100 14.39 2.67 -10.64
CA ASP A 100 13.99 1.64 -11.60
C ASP A 100 12.92 0.70 -11.00
N PHE A 101 11.97 0.27 -11.83
CA PHE A 101 10.89 -0.66 -11.46
C PHE A 101 9.99 -0.23 -10.28
N PHE A 102 9.99 1.06 -9.93
CA PHE A 102 9.25 1.60 -8.77
C PHE A 102 7.77 1.19 -8.71
N THR A 103 7.09 1.14 -9.86
CA THR A 103 5.65 0.79 -9.92
C THR A 103 5.34 -0.68 -9.63
N TYR A 104 6.34 -1.57 -9.71
CA TYR A 104 6.18 -3.02 -9.55
C TYR A 104 6.53 -3.50 -8.14
N HIS A 105 7.47 -2.81 -7.49
CA HIS A 105 8.05 -3.24 -6.22
C HIS A 105 7.88 -2.17 -5.15
N ASN A 106 6.67 -1.64 -4.99
CA ASN A 106 6.38 -0.65 -3.97
C ASN A 106 5.59 -1.21 -2.79
N ARG A 107 5.64 -0.45 -1.69
CA ARG A 107 4.67 -0.47 -0.59
C ARG A 107 4.06 0.91 -0.50
N ILE A 108 2.74 0.99 -0.52
CA ILE A 108 2.02 2.26 -0.46
C ILE A 108 1.13 2.25 0.77
N ILE A 109 1.24 3.30 1.58
CA ILE A 109 0.30 3.59 2.67
C ILE A 109 -0.23 5.01 2.52
N PHE A 110 -1.41 5.25 3.08
CA PHE A 110 -1.96 6.57 3.25
C PHE A 110 -1.97 6.90 4.75
N SER A 111 -1.33 8.01 5.12
CA SER A 111 -1.26 8.49 6.51
C SER A 111 -1.29 10.02 6.51
N GLU A 112 -2.06 10.59 7.43
CA GLU A 112 -2.16 12.05 7.65
C GLU A 112 -2.34 12.90 6.37
N GLY A 113 -3.12 12.39 5.40
CA GLY A 113 -3.41 13.11 4.16
C GLY A 113 -2.43 12.88 3.02
N LEU A 114 -1.34 12.14 3.23
CA LEU A 114 -0.28 11.90 2.26
C LEU A 114 -0.16 10.43 1.90
N PHE A 115 0.30 10.14 0.68
CA PHE A 115 0.68 8.78 0.29
C PHE A 115 2.19 8.61 0.40
N TYR A 116 2.61 7.57 1.11
CA TYR A 116 3.99 7.19 1.28
C TYR A 116 4.26 5.94 0.46
N CYS A 117 5.11 6.09 -0.57
CA CYS A 117 5.42 5.06 -1.54
C CYS A 117 6.89 4.65 -1.38
N LEU A 118 7.12 3.52 -0.71
CA LEU A 118 8.46 2.96 -0.55
C LEU A 118 8.76 2.01 -1.71
N GLY A 119 9.80 2.33 -2.49
CA GLY A 119 10.28 1.51 -3.60
C GLY A 119 11.15 0.33 -3.16
N GLY A 120 11.42 -0.57 -4.11
CA GLY A 120 12.19 -1.79 -3.91
C GLY A 120 13.66 -1.52 -3.58
N LEU A 121 14.23 -0.44 -4.11
CA LEU A 121 15.63 -0.06 -3.87
C LEU A 121 15.78 0.84 -2.62
N GLY A 122 14.69 1.13 -1.92
CA GLY A 122 14.68 1.87 -0.66
C GLY A 122 14.37 3.36 -0.78
N THR A 123 14.09 3.86 -1.99
CA THR A 123 13.65 5.24 -2.17
C THR A 123 12.23 5.41 -1.62
N LEU A 124 12.02 6.41 -0.77
CA LEU A 124 10.68 6.81 -0.32
C LEU A 124 10.23 8.02 -1.12
N ALA A 125 9.08 7.91 -1.78
CA ALA A 125 8.44 9.04 -2.42
C ALA A 125 7.11 9.36 -1.74
N VAL A 126 6.85 10.65 -1.52
CA VAL A 126 5.69 11.16 -0.80
C VAL A 126 4.83 11.96 -1.77
N PHE A 127 3.58 11.54 -1.92
CA PHE A 127 2.61 12.24 -2.76
C PHE A 127 1.60 13.00 -1.91
N ASP A 128 1.49 14.29 -2.17
CA ASP A 128 0.40 15.13 -1.66
C ASP A 128 -0.72 15.21 -2.70
N PRO A 129 -1.90 14.59 -2.45
CA PRO A 129 -3.00 14.62 -3.41
C PRO A 129 -3.63 16.02 -3.55
N SER A 130 -3.54 16.87 -2.53
CA SER A 130 -4.10 18.23 -2.55
C SER A 130 -3.23 19.18 -3.38
N ARG A 131 -1.91 19.08 -3.23
CA ARG A 131 -0.93 19.93 -3.93
C ARG A 131 -0.42 19.32 -5.23
N GLN A 132 -0.66 18.02 -5.44
CA GLN A 132 -0.13 17.24 -6.56
C GLN A 132 1.40 17.31 -6.63
N THR A 133 2.06 17.19 -5.47
CA THR A 133 3.53 17.18 -5.38
C THR A 133 4.03 15.76 -5.16
N TRP A 134 5.26 15.52 -5.61
CA TRP A 134 5.93 14.23 -5.51
C TRP A 134 7.35 14.45 -5.00
N ASP A 135 7.51 14.31 -3.69
CA ASP A 135 8.76 14.59 -2.99
C ASP A 135 9.53 13.29 -2.77
N ILE A 136 10.76 13.24 -3.27
CA ILE A 136 11.58 12.01 -3.30
C ILE A 136 12.69 12.09 -2.24
N HIS A 137 12.72 11.10 -1.36
CA HIS A 137 13.68 11.00 -0.26
C HIS A 137 14.51 9.71 -0.41
N GLN A 138 15.82 9.90 -0.54
CA GLN A 138 16.79 8.81 -0.58
C GLN A 138 17.16 8.40 0.85
N LEU A 139 16.41 7.46 1.40
CA LEU A 139 16.61 7.00 2.77
C LEU A 139 17.84 6.09 2.82
N ARG A 140 18.97 6.63 3.27
CA ARG A 140 20.20 5.86 3.48
C ARG A 140 19.92 4.68 4.42
N ARG A 141 20.62 3.56 4.17
CA ARG A 141 20.74 2.31 4.98
C ARG A 141 19.99 1.07 4.50
N PHE A 142 19.10 1.14 3.50
CA PHE A 142 18.31 -0.06 3.16
C PHE A 142 18.06 -0.27 1.68
N SER A 143 18.53 -1.41 1.15
CA SER A 143 17.79 -2.12 0.11
C SER A 143 16.60 -2.80 0.79
N THR A 144 15.42 -2.70 0.18
CA THR A 144 14.27 -3.49 0.64
C THR A 144 14.35 -4.87 -0.02
N SER A 145 14.29 -5.93 0.78
CA SER A 145 14.04 -7.25 0.19
C SER A 145 12.59 -7.30 -0.28
N TRP A 146 12.34 -7.94 -1.42
CA TRP A 146 10.99 -8.06 -1.98
C TRP A 146 10.00 -8.72 -1.02
N PHE A 147 10.51 -9.65 -0.19
CA PHE A 147 9.78 -10.37 0.83
C PHE A 147 10.19 -9.90 2.22
N GLY A 148 9.29 -10.03 3.19
CA GLY A 148 9.56 -9.71 4.59
C GLY A 148 9.67 -8.20 4.88
N THR A 149 9.44 -7.32 3.90
CA THR A 149 9.40 -5.88 4.11
C THR A 149 7.96 -5.36 4.08
N TYR A 150 7.56 -4.65 5.14
CA TYR A 150 6.22 -4.09 5.31
C TYR A 150 6.30 -2.62 5.72
N LEU A 151 5.43 -1.79 5.13
CA LEU A 151 5.28 -0.39 5.49
C LEU A 151 3.92 -0.23 6.16
N VAL A 152 3.90 0.36 7.37
CA VAL A 152 2.69 0.42 8.21
C VAL A 152 2.55 1.80 8.83
N ASP A 153 1.32 2.28 8.85
CA ASP A 153 0.90 3.44 9.62
C ASP A 153 0.31 2.98 10.97
N ILE A 154 0.84 3.51 12.07
CA ILE A 154 0.37 3.27 13.44
C ILE A 154 0.14 4.64 14.07
N GLU A 155 -1.13 5.05 14.16
CA GLU A 155 -1.54 6.31 14.81
C GLU A 155 -0.83 7.56 14.24
N GLY A 156 -0.55 7.58 12.93
CA GLY A 156 0.15 8.68 12.26
C GLY A 156 1.67 8.50 12.18
N ASP A 157 2.23 7.58 12.95
CA ASP A 157 3.64 7.21 12.85
C ASP A 157 3.85 6.09 11.82
N ILE A 158 4.88 6.26 10.99
CA ILE A 158 5.17 5.36 9.89
C ILE A 158 6.33 4.46 10.25
N PHE A 159 6.12 3.15 10.12
CA PHE A 159 7.10 2.14 10.44
C PHE A 159 7.43 1.27 9.23
N LEU A 160 8.72 1.02 9.05
CA LEU A 160 9.25 -0.03 8.19
C LEU A 160 9.54 -1.25 9.05
N LEU A 161 8.93 -2.38 8.69
CA LEU A 161 9.15 -3.66 9.36
C LEU A 161 9.92 -4.58 8.44
N LYS A 162 10.95 -5.21 8.99
CA LYS A 162 11.69 -6.28 8.33
C LYS A 162 11.54 -7.55 9.13
N VAL A 163 10.98 -8.57 8.48
CA VAL A 163 10.72 -9.89 9.03
C VAL A 163 11.53 -10.89 8.22
N SER A 164 12.26 -11.74 8.93
CA SER A 164 12.88 -12.95 8.41
C SER A 164 12.55 -14.11 9.36
N SER A 165 13.01 -15.32 9.04
CA SER A 165 12.83 -16.50 9.90
C SER A 165 13.31 -16.28 11.34
N ASP A 166 14.36 -15.46 11.52
CA ASP A 166 15.11 -15.40 12.77
C ASP A 166 15.00 -14.05 13.48
N TYR A 167 14.39 -13.03 12.87
CA TYR A 167 14.21 -11.73 13.51
C TYR A 167 13.09 -10.88 12.91
N LEU A 168 12.53 -10.02 13.77
CA LEU A 168 11.69 -8.88 13.45
C LEU A 168 12.45 -7.61 13.84
N ARG A 169 12.64 -6.67 12.89
CA ARG A 169 13.18 -5.34 13.17
C ARG A 169 12.22 -4.26 12.70
N GLY A 170 12.08 -3.23 13.53
CA GLY A 170 11.27 -2.06 13.26
C GLY A 170 12.13 -0.83 13.03
N TYR A 171 11.70 0.03 12.13
CA TYR A 171 12.29 1.35 11.96
C TYR A 171 11.17 2.39 11.89
N ALA A 172 11.25 3.43 12.71
CA ALA A 172 10.33 4.56 12.62
C ALA A 172 10.86 5.59 11.61
N LEU A 173 9.97 6.17 10.82
CA LEU A 173 10.31 7.25 9.90
C LEU A 173 10.38 8.59 10.65
N ASN A 174 11.56 9.20 10.71
CA ASN A 174 11.71 10.57 11.16
C ASN A 174 11.43 11.53 10.00
N ARG A 175 10.30 12.24 10.08
CA ARG A 175 9.82 13.21 9.07
C ARG A 175 10.29 14.66 9.36
N ASN A 176 10.72 14.93 10.59
CA ASN A 176 11.03 16.28 11.09
C ASN A 176 12.50 16.68 10.90
N GLY A 177 13.33 15.76 10.40
CA GLY A 177 14.76 15.97 10.11
C GLY A 177 15.11 15.62 8.67
N ASP A 178 16.24 14.95 8.48
CA ASP A 178 16.81 14.62 7.15
C ASP A 178 16.10 13.46 6.43
N TRP A 179 14.88 13.12 6.81
CA TRP A 179 14.16 11.92 6.36
C TRP A 179 15.00 10.65 6.57
N THR A 180 14.90 10.06 7.76
CA THR A 180 15.70 8.87 8.11
C THR A 180 14.89 7.82 8.83
N TRP A 181 15.33 6.57 8.71
CA TRP A 181 14.85 5.45 9.51
C TRP A 181 15.59 5.38 10.84
N GLU A 182 14.86 5.43 11.93
CA GLU A 182 15.36 5.26 13.30
C GLU A 182 15.04 3.85 13.80
N ASP A 183 16.05 3.12 14.27
CA ASP A 183 15.87 1.76 14.77
C ASP A 183 14.93 1.73 15.99
N LYS A 184 14.07 0.73 16.04
CA LYS A 184 13.14 0.50 17.14
C LYS A 184 13.34 -0.92 17.66
N ASP A 185 14.04 -1.00 18.79
CA ASP A 185 14.33 -2.26 19.47
C ASP A 185 13.06 -2.99 19.96
N LYS A 186 11.99 -2.23 20.24
CA LYS A 186 10.68 -2.75 20.63
C LYS A 186 9.56 -1.86 20.08
N PHE A 187 8.51 -2.51 19.60
CA PHE A 187 7.19 -1.88 19.44
C PHE A 187 6.49 -1.88 20.80
N ASP A 188 5.63 -0.89 21.06
CA ASP A 188 4.85 -0.84 22.30
C ASP A 188 4.12 -2.17 22.55
N GLU A 189 4.08 -2.59 23.81
CA GLU A 189 3.58 -3.93 24.17
C GLU A 189 2.15 -4.17 23.67
N GLY A 190 2.00 -5.14 22.77
CA GLY A 190 0.68 -5.63 22.35
C GLY A 190 0.27 -5.34 20.92
N LEU A 191 1.17 -4.87 20.07
CA LEU A 191 0.94 -4.67 18.64
C LEU A 191 1.12 -5.99 17.85
N THR A 192 0.14 -6.35 17.04
CA THR A 192 0.19 -7.47 16.09
C THR A 192 -0.07 -6.94 14.69
N ILE A 193 0.75 -7.36 13.73
CA ILE A 193 0.71 -6.84 12.37
C ILE A 193 0.38 -7.99 11.42
N PHE A 194 -0.67 -7.84 10.64
CA PHE A 194 -1.06 -8.74 9.59
C PHE A 194 -0.61 -8.11 8.28
N GLY A 195 0.40 -8.68 7.65
CA GLY A 195 1.08 -8.10 6.50
C GLY A 195 1.07 -9.05 5.32
N ASP A 196 0.48 -8.63 4.21
CA ASP A 196 0.72 -9.18 2.88
C ASP A 196 1.58 -8.20 2.08
N PHE A 197 2.21 -8.67 0.99
CA PHE A 197 3.02 -7.87 0.07
C PHE A 197 2.31 -6.58 -0.38
N ARG A 198 0.97 -6.59 -0.42
CA ARG A 198 0.15 -5.47 -0.92
C ARG A 198 -0.68 -4.74 0.11
N ALA A 199 -0.86 -5.28 1.31
CA ALA A 199 -1.67 -4.63 2.34
C ALA A 199 -1.20 -5.05 3.73
N CYS A 200 -1.09 -4.07 4.64
CA CYS A 200 -0.75 -4.31 6.03
C CYS A 200 -1.81 -3.71 6.94
N LYS A 201 -2.13 -4.42 8.03
CA LYS A 201 -3.03 -3.99 9.09
C LYS A 201 -2.38 -4.29 10.42
N TRP A 202 -2.53 -3.41 11.40
CA TRP A 202 -2.14 -3.72 12.77
C TRP A 202 -3.36 -3.76 13.68
N ARG A 203 -3.21 -4.44 14.82
CA ARG A 203 -4.17 -4.47 15.92
C ARG A 203 -3.43 -4.43 17.25
N SER A 204 -3.97 -3.72 18.22
CA SER A 204 -3.56 -3.81 19.62
C SER A 204 -4.55 -4.66 20.44
N GLY A 205 -4.17 -5.06 21.65
CA GLY A 205 -5.09 -5.69 22.61
C GLY A 205 -5.46 -7.15 22.34
N LEU A 206 -4.76 -7.84 21.43
CA LEU A 206 -4.98 -9.25 21.16
C LEU A 206 -4.51 -10.16 22.32
N MET A 207 -4.94 -11.43 22.31
CA MET A 207 -4.48 -12.44 23.27
C MET A 207 -2.95 -12.52 23.28
N SER A 208 -2.35 -12.81 24.44
CA SER A 208 -0.89 -12.73 24.67
C SER A 208 -0.06 -13.53 23.65
N ASN A 209 -0.57 -14.66 23.17
CA ASN A 209 0.08 -15.51 22.18
C ASN A 209 0.11 -14.94 20.74
N MET A 210 -0.62 -13.86 20.48
CA MET A 210 -0.69 -13.19 19.18
C MET A 210 0.03 -11.84 19.15
N ARG A 211 0.43 -11.31 20.31
CA ARG A 211 1.13 -10.02 20.44
C ARG A 211 2.53 -10.07 19.84
N ASN A 212 3.00 -8.95 19.29
CA ASN A 212 4.34 -8.75 18.73
C ASN A 212 4.69 -9.74 17.59
N LYS A 213 3.71 -10.08 16.76
CA LYS A 213 3.87 -10.99 15.62
C LYS A 213 3.51 -10.31 14.31
N VAL A 214 4.21 -10.70 13.25
CA VAL A 214 3.81 -10.43 11.87
C VAL A 214 3.24 -11.71 11.26
N SER A 215 2.04 -11.67 10.69
CA SER A 215 1.44 -12.80 9.98
C SER A 215 1.33 -12.47 8.49
N SER A 216 1.89 -13.32 7.63
CA SER A 216 1.88 -13.13 6.18
C SER A 216 1.44 -14.39 5.43
N PRO A 217 0.81 -14.28 4.24
CA PRO A 217 0.40 -15.45 3.45
C PRO A 217 1.64 -16.18 2.93
N GLY A 218 2.01 -17.27 3.59
CA GLY A 218 3.24 -18.03 3.35
C GLY A 218 3.74 -18.69 4.63
N ASP A 219 3.49 -18.04 5.77
CA ASP A 219 3.54 -18.67 7.09
C ASP A 219 2.15 -19.25 7.37
N SER A 220 2.11 -20.54 7.65
CA SER A 220 0.89 -21.28 7.94
C SER A 220 0.06 -20.61 9.05
N ASN A 221 -0.96 -19.85 8.64
CA ASN A 221 -2.31 -19.78 9.20
C ASN A 221 -3.11 -18.68 8.48
N LEU A 222 -3.80 -19.06 7.41
CA LEU A 222 -4.89 -18.29 6.85
C LEU A 222 -6.05 -18.32 7.83
N CYS A 223 -6.37 -17.19 8.45
CA CYS A 223 -7.71 -16.93 8.97
C CYS A 223 -8.12 -15.53 8.48
N PHE A 224 -9.17 -15.53 7.64
CA PHE A 224 -9.97 -14.33 7.35
C PHE A 224 -10.67 -13.83 8.61
#